data_AF-A0A2A2R8E3-F1
#
_entry.id   AF-A0A2A2R8E3-F1
#
_cell.length_a   1.000
_cell.length_b   1.000
_cell.length_c   1.000
_cell.angle_alpha   90.00
_cell.angle_beta   90.00
_cell.angle_gamma   90.00
#
_symmetry.space_group_name_H-M   'P 1'
#
loop_
_entity.id
_entity.type
_entity.pdbx_description
1 polymer ?
#
loop_
_entity_poly.entity_id
_entity_poly.type
_entity_poly.pdbx_seq_one_letter_code
_entity_poly.pdbx_strand_id
1 'polypeptide(L)'
;MATLALNVAGFGAEANYPIVYTAQTSCYDQSHEIPWPRPSHRFYGQDAQYQGHTPSYLNNGDGTVTDQVTGLICQKTPVPKMTREEAVASVDAFNALGLGGHYDWRLPTIKELYSLIEFIGIDPRPDLATTRGIVRRKLSSPLLALFFRNMAHVHIG
;
A
#
# COMPACT_ATOMS: atom_id res chain seq x y z
N MET A 1 20.74 37.10 -35.11
CA MET A 1 20.98 36.25 -33.93
C MET A 1 19.65 35.65 -33.51
N ALA A 2 19.34 34.44 -33.97
CA ALA A 2 18.11 33.74 -33.59
C ALA A 2 18.39 32.92 -32.33
N THR A 3 17.72 33.25 -31.22
CA THR A 3 17.81 32.52 -29.96
C THR A 3 16.92 31.29 -30.04
N LEU A 4 17.52 30.10 -29.99
CA LEU A 4 16.79 28.84 -29.85
C LEU A 4 16.31 28.73 -28.39
N ALA A 5 15.00 28.82 -28.16
CA ALA A 5 14.41 28.47 -26.87
C ALA A 5 14.26 26.95 -26.81
N LEU A 6 15.03 26.30 -25.94
CA LEU A 6 14.90 24.88 -25.66
C LEU A 6 13.63 24.68 -24.81
N ASN A 7 12.55 24.24 -25.42
CA ASN A 7 11.36 23.78 -24.69
C ASN A 7 11.71 22.45 -24.00
N VAL A 8 12.11 22.52 -22.74
CA VAL A 8 12.12 21.34 -21.86
C VAL A 8 10.67 21.11 -21.45
N ALA A 9 9.92 20.39 -22.28
CA ALA A 9 8.65 19.81 -21.86
C ALA A 9 8.96 18.87 -20.69
N GLY A 10 8.46 19.23 -19.51
CA GLY A 10 8.67 18.49 -18.27
C GLY A 10 8.28 17.03 -18.44
N PHE A 11 9.17 16.15 -18.01
CA PHE A 11 8.81 14.78 -17.67
C PHE A 11 7.83 14.82 -16.49
N GLY A 12 6.61 14.37 -16.70
CA GLY A 12 5.60 14.28 -15.65
C GLY A 12 4.21 14.27 -16.25
N ALA A 13 3.84 13.18 -16.93
CA ALA A 13 2.42 12.88 -17.06
C ALA A 13 1.88 12.78 -15.62
N GLU A 14 0.91 13.62 -15.28
CA GLU A 14 0.22 13.56 -13.99
C GLU A 14 -0.34 12.13 -13.86
N ALA A 15 0.16 11.37 -12.90
CA ALA A 15 -0.32 10.02 -12.70
C ALA A 15 -1.79 10.14 -12.30
N ASN A 16 -2.71 9.64 -13.13
CA ASN A 16 -4.15 9.62 -12.85
C ASN A 16 -4.53 8.60 -11.74
N TYR A 17 -3.64 8.37 -10.79
CA TYR A 17 -3.78 7.42 -9.70
C TYR A 17 -3.10 7.99 -8.45
N PRO A 18 -3.79 8.06 -7.30
CA PRO A 18 -3.24 8.63 -6.09
C PRO A 18 -2.10 7.76 -5.55
N ILE A 19 -0.97 8.40 -5.25
CA ILE A 19 0.17 7.72 -4.63
C ILE A 19 -0.08 7.68 -3.12
N VAL A 20 -0.45 6.49 -2.63
CA VAL A 20 -0.62 6.24 -1.20
C VAL A 20 0.74 6.25 -0.52
N TYR A 21 0.82 6.92 0.62
CA TYR A 21 2.02 7.01 1.41
C TYR A 21 2.33 5.66 2.08
N THR A 22 3.61 5.30 2.15
CA THR A 22 4.04 3.93 2.54
C THR A 22 3.83 3.62 4.03
N ALA A 23 3.33 4.60 4.78
CA ALA A 23 3.25 4.65 6.24
C ALA A 23 4.60 4.67 6.97
N GLN A 24 5.73 4.82 6.26
CA GLN A 24 7.04 5.00 6.90
C GLN A 24 7.09 6.33 7.68
N THR A 25 7.37 6.27 8.98
CA THR A 25 7.41 7.45 9.88
C THR A 25 8.80 7.75 10.45
N SER A 26 9.75 6.83 10.30
CA SER A 26 11.11 6.91 10.84
C SER A 26 12.17 7.02 9.76
N CYS A 27 13.20 7.84 10.00
CA CYS A 27 14.39 7.96 9.17
C CYS A 27 15.52 7.08 9.69
N TYR A 28 16.40 6.61 8.82
CA TYR A 28 17.54 5.77 9.16
C TYR A 28 18.85 6.30 8.58
N ASP A 29 19.96 6.04 9.27
CA ASP A 29 21.29 6.10 8.68
C ASP A 29 21.71 4.72 8.15
N GLN A 30 23.02 4.44 8.09
CA GLN A 30 23.53 3.14 7.65
C GLN A 30 23.26 1.99 8.63
N SER A 31 22.81 2.26 9.85
CA SER A 31 22.79 1.27 10.92
C SER A 31 21.63 1.42 11.91
N HIS A 32 21.14 2.64 12.15
CA HIS A 32 20.15 2.94 13.19
C HIS A 32 19.11 3.98 12.75
N GLU A 33 18.01 4.04 13.50
CA GLU A 33 17.01 5.09 13.39
C GLU A 33 17.60 6.44 13.83
N ILE A 34 17.26 7.51 13.12
CA ILE A 34 17.72 8.87 13.36
C ILE A 34 16.55 9.85 13.38
N PRO A 35 16.68 11.01 14.05
CA PRO A 35 15.75 12.12 13.87
C PRO A 35 15.71 12.58 12.41
N TRP A 36 14.62 13.21 11.99
CA TRP A 36 14.45 13.70 10.62
C TRP A 36 15.61 14.61 10.19
N PRO A 37 16.40 14.23 9.16
CA PRO A 37 17.51 15.04 8.68
C PRO A 37 17.03 16.39 8.15
N ARG A 38 17.84 17.44 8.30
CA ARG A 38 17.55 18.74 7.69
C ARG A 38 17.90 18.73 6.20
N PRO A 39 17.33 19.63 5.38
CA PRO A 39 17.77 19.82 4.01
C PRO A 39 19.30 19.92 3.91
N SER A 40 19.87 19.33 2.86
CA SER A 40 21.32 19.27 2.58
C SER A 40 22.18 18.46 3.56
N HIS A 41 21.59 17.80 4.57
CA HIS A 41 22.32 16.82 5.39
C HIS A 41 22.33 15.45 4.72
N ARG A 42 23.33 14.62 5.09
CA ARG A 42 23.33 13.21 4.70
C ARG A 42 22.03 12.55 5.15
N PHE A 43 21.55 11.59 4.36
CA PHE A 43 20.31 10.85 4.62
C PHE A 43 19.02 11.68 4.55
N TYR A 44 19.09 12.96 4.13
CA TYR A 44 17.91 13.76 3.80
C TYR A 44 17.20 13.25 2.54
N GLY A 45 15.87 13.36 2.52
CA GLY A 45 15.02 12.97 1.40
C GLY A 45 14.53 11.52 1.49
N GLN A 46 14.51 10.95 2.69
CA GLN A 46 13.86 9.66 2.94
C GLN A 46 12.35 9.79 2.86
N ASP A 47 11.66 8.69 2.53
CA ASP A 47 10.21 8.63 2.40
C ASP A 47 9.51 9.23 3.64
N ALA A 48 9.96 8.83 4.84
CA ALA A 48 9.55 9.31 6.16
C ALA A 48 9.48 10.85 6.33
N GLN A 49 10.17 11.62 5.49
CA GLN A 49 10.23 13.08 5.56
C GLN A 49 9.18 13.79 4.70
N TYR A 50 8.46 13.05 3.86
CA TYR A 50 7.44 13.61 2.98
C TYR A 50 6.06 13.27 3.53
N GLN A 51 5.15 14.25 3.53
CA GLN A 51 3.76 14.00 3.86
C GLN A 51 3.00 13.71 2.56
N GLY A 52 2.54 12.48 2.41
CA GLY A 52 1.66 12.05 1.31
C GLY A 52 0.24 11.73 1.78
N HIS A 53 -0.53 11.09 0.90
CA HIS A 53 -1.85 10.56 1.27
C HIS A 53 -1.68 9.41 2.27
N THR A 54 -1.90 9.70 3.56
CA THR A 54 -1.83 8.68 4.61
C THR A 54 -2.90 7.61 4.35
N PRO A 55 -2.58 6.31 4.45
CA PRO A 55 -3.56 5.24 4.27
C PRO A 55 -4.78 5.44 5.17
N SER A 56 -5.98 5.37 4.59
CA SER A 56 -7.24 5.55 5.33
C SER A 56 -8.28 4.55 4.85
N TYR A 57 -8.82 3.77 5.80
CA TYR A 57 -9.71 2.64 5.50
C TYR A 57 -11.01 2.74 6.28
N LEU A 58 -12.14 2.59 5.58
CA LEU A 58 -13.48 2.58 6.14
C LEU A 58 -14.08 1.18 6.06
N ASN A 59 -14.47 0.59 7.18
CA ASN A 59 -15.26 -0.64 7.20
C ASN A 59 -16.74 -0.30 6.95
N ASN A 60 -17.31 -0.82 5.86
CA ASN A 60 -18.67 -0.50 5.45
C ASN A 60 -19.75 -1.29 6.22
N GLY A 61 -19.35 -2.31 6.98
CA GLY A 61 -20.28 -3.12 7.80
C GLY A 61 -21.05 -4.19 7.02
N ASP A 62 -20.77 -4.34 5.73
CA ASP A 62 -21.41 -5.26 4.78
C ASP A 62 -20.47 -6.38 4.28
N GLY A 63 -19.30 -6.50 4.90
CA GLY A 63 -18.24 -7.41 4.46
C GLY A 63 -17.21 -6.77 3.53
N THR A 64 -17.30 -5.47 3.27
CA THR A 64 -16.32 -4.71 2.47
C THR A 64 -15.60 -3.62 3.28
N VAL A 65 -14.49 -3.15 2.73
CA VAL A 65 -13.67 -2.04 3.23
C VAL A 65 -13.35 -1.11 2.07
N THR A 66 -13.55 0.19 2.27
CA THR A 66 -13.17 1.23 1.30
C THR A 66 -11.83 1.85 1.68
N ASP A 67 -10.89 1.84 0.74
CA ASP A 67 -9.70 2.71 0.78
C ASP A 67 -10.13 4.13 0.37
N GLN A 68 -10.09 5.06 1.33
CA GLN A 68 -10.56 6.43 1.13
C GLN A 68 -9.57 7.30 0.34
N VAL A 69 -8.35 6.82 0.10
CA VAL A 69 -7.37 7.51 -0.73
C VAL A 69 -7.56 7.15 -2.20
N THR A 70 -7.73 5.86 -2.49
CA THR A 70 -7.80 5.34 -3.87
C THR A 70 -9.22 5.18 -4.38
N GLY A 71 -10.22 5.16 -3.49
CA GLY A 71 -11.61 4.84 -3.81
C GLY A 71 -11.87 3.35 -4.02
N LEU A 72 -10.85 2.49 -3.85
CA LEU A 72 -11.02 1.05 -4.02
C LEU A 72 -11.88 0.47 -2.91
N ILE A 73 -12.86 -0.34 -3.29
CA ILE A 73 -13.64 -1.16 -2.36
C ILE A 73 -13.11 -2.58 -2.45
N CYS A 74 -12.79 -3.16 -1.30
CA CYS A 74 -12.18 -4.47 -1.19
C CYS A 74 -13.01 -5.37 -0.26
N GLN A 75 -12.96 -6.68 -0.48
CA GLN A 75 -13.51 -7.61 0.50
C GLN A 75 -12.75 -7.49 1.84
N LYS A 76 -13.48 -7.56 2.96
CA LYS A 76 -12.89 -7.47 4.31
C LYS A 76 -12.20 -8.76 4.74
N THR A 77 -12.74 -9.90 4.32
CA THR A 77 -12.26 -11.21 4.77
C THR A 77 -11.18 -11.71 3.82
N PRO A 78 -9.98 -12.08 4.32
CA PRO A 78 -8.98 -12.71 3.49
C PRO A 78 -9.48 -14.07 3.02
N VAL A 79 -9.35 -14.31 1.72
CA VAL A 79 -9.55 -15.64 1.13
C VAL A 79 -8.35 -16.55 1.49
N PRO A 80 -8.41 -17.87 1.32
CA PRO A 80 -7.22 -18.73 1.46
C PRO A 80 -6.19 -18.50 0.35
N LYS A 81 -4.99 -19.09 0.49
CA LYS A 81 -4.02 -19.14 -0.61
C LYS A 81 -4.62 -19.95 -1.76
N MET A 82 -4.53 -19.42 -2.96
CA MET A 82 -5.15 -20.01 -4.15
C MET A 82 -4.28 -19.79 -5.40
N THR A 83 -4.55 -20.55 -6.45
CA THR A 83 -3.97 -20.33 -7.78
C THR A 83 -4.59 -19.10 -8.45
N ARG A 84 -4.00 -18.67 -9.57
CA ARG A 84 -4.56 -17.55 -10.35
C ARG A 84 -5.94 -17.91 -10.89
N GLU A 85 -6.13 -19.14 -11.31
CA GLU A 85 -7.40 -19.64 -11.87
C GLU A 85 -8.50 -19.65 -10.81
N GLU A 86 -8.19 -20.09 -9.59
CA GLU A 86 -9.09 -20.03 -8.43
C GLU A 86 -9.42 -18.57 -8.03
N ALA A 87 -8.45 -17.67 -8.15
CA ALA A 87 -8.67 -16.24 -7.89
C ALA A 87 -9.65 -15.61 -8.90
N VAL A 88 -9.55 -15.98 -10.17
CA VAL A 88 -10.53 -15.55 -11.19
C VAL A 88 -11.90 -16.15 -10.90
N ALA A 89 -11.99 -17.45 -10.59
CA ALA A 89 -13.28 -18.08 -10.28
C ALA A 89 -13.98 -17.48 -9.05
N SER A 90 -13.22 -17.04 -8.04
CA SER A 90 -13.80 -16.36 -6.87
C SER A 90 -14.32 -14.96 -7.18
N VAL A 91 -13.77 -14.26 -8.18
CA VAL A 91 -14.37 -13.01 -8.70
C VAL A 91 -15.79 -13.29 -9.19
N ASP A 92 -15.95 -14.31 -10.03
CA ASP A 92 -17.26 -14.66 -10.61
C ASP A 92 -18.27 -15.03 -9.53
N ALA A 93 -17.82 -15.73 -8.47
CA ALA A 93 -18.66 -16.05 -7.33
C ALA A 93 -19.12 -14.81 -6.55
N PHE A 94 -18.25 -13.82 -6.32
CA PHE A 94 -18.63 -12.57 -5.66
C PHE A 94 -19.59 -11.74 -6.49
N ASN A 95 -19.38 -11.71 -7.81
CA ASN A 95 -20.30 -11.05 -8.73
C ASN A 95 -21.66 -11.74 -8.76
N ALA A 96 -21.72 -13.07 -8.73
CA ALA A 96 -22.99 -13.79 -8.66
C ALA A 96 -23.74 -13.55 -7.33
N LEU A 97 -23.00 -13.41 -6.22
CA LEU A 97 -23.57 -13.23 -4.89
C LEU A 97 -23.93 -11.78 -4.55
N GLY A 98 -23.39 -10.79 -5.27
CA GLY A 98 -23.58 -9.38 -4.95
C GLY A 98 -22.91 -8.99 -3.62
N LEU A 99 -21.66 -9.43 -3.40
CA LEU A 99 -20.94 -9.15 -2.15
C LEU A 99 -20.90 -7.62 -1.89
N GLY A 100 -21.36 -7.19 -0.71
CA GLY A 100 -21.45 -5.76 -0.37
C GLY A 100 -22.40 -4.96 -1.27
N GLY A 101 -23.31 -5.62 -2.01
CA GLY A 101 -24.16 -4.98 -3.01
C GLY A 101 -23.49 -4.69 -4.35
N HIS A 102 -22.25 -5.16 -4.56
CA HIS A 102 -21.48 -4.96 -5.78
C HIS A 102 -21.39 -6.24 -6.63
N TYR A 103 -21.42 -6.07 -7.96
CA TYR A 103 -21.56 -7.16 -8.95
C TYR A 103 -20.45 -7.17 -10.01
N ASP A 104 -19.43 -6.36 -9.80
CA ASP A 104 -18.36 -5.99 -10.73
C ASP A 104 -16.99 -5.99 -10.04
N TRP A 105 -16.84 -6.91 -9.09
CA TRP A 105 -15.57 -7.35 -8.54
C TRP A 105 -14.62 -7.78 -9.65
N ARG A 106 -13.34 -7.51 -9.41
CA ARG A 106 -12.21 -7.94 -10.25
C ARG A 106 -10.98 -8.19 -9.40
N LEU A 107 -9.94 -8.74 -10.03
CA LEU A 107 -8.61 -8.73 -9.43
C LEU A 107 -7.99 -7.31 -9.53
N PRO A 108 -7.22 -6.89 -8.52
CA PRO A 108 -6.49 -5.63 -8.54
C PRO A 108 -5.39 -5.67 -9.58
N THR A 109 -5.10 -4.51 -10.16
CA THR A 109 -3.88 -4.31 -10.94
C THR A 109 -2.67 -4.28 -10.01
N ILE A 110 -1.47 -4.39 -10.59
CA ILE A 110 -0.23 -4.29 -9.82
C ILE A 110 -0.17 -2.94 -9.08
N LYS A 111 -0.55 -1.83 -9.70
CA LYS A 111 -0.48 -0.50 -9.06
C LYS A 111 -1.40 -0.37 -7.85
N GLU A 112 -2.62 -0.89 -7.97
CA GLU A 112 -3.59 -0.94 -6.88
C GLU A 112 -3.14 -1.88 -5.76
N LEU A 113 -2.48 -2.98 -6.10
CA LEU A 113 -1.89 -3.82 -5.06
C LEU A 113 -0.80 -3.06 -4.28
N TYR A 114 0.03 -2.26 -4.96
CA TYR A 114 1.07 -1.47 -4.31
C TYR A 114 0.52 -0.38 -3.39
N SER A 115 -0.60 0.26 -3.75
CA SER A 115 -1.23 1.27 -2.89
C SER A 115 -1.76 0.67 -1.59
N LEU A 116 -2.11 -0.61 -1.64
CA LEU A 116 -2.63 -1.31 -0.49
C LEU A 116 -1.51 -1.71 0.46
N ILE A 117 -0.23 -1.81 0.05
CA ILE A 117 0.92 -2.31 0.85
C ILE A 117 1.36 -1.38 1.97
N GLU A 118 1.50 -1.96 3.17
CA GLU A 118 2.18 -1.33 4.30
C GLU A 118 3.66 -1.70 4.24
N PHE A 119 4.53 -0.70 4.04
CA PHE A 119 5.98 -0.92 3.87
C PHE A 119 6.76 -0.75 5.17
N ILE A 120 6.08 -0.67 6.31
CA ILE A 120 6.75 -0.61 7.61
C ILE A 120 7.04 -2.02 8.12
N GLY A 121 8.24 -2.21 8.63
CA GLY A 121 8.66 -3.49 9.16
C GLY A 121 10.10 -3.42 9.64
N ILE A 122 10.45 -4.34 10.53
CA ILE A 122 11.84 -4.57 10.92
C ILE A 122 12.38 -5.64 9.98
N ASP A 123 13.46 -5.33 9.27
CA ASP A 123 14.23 -6.35 8.57
C ASP A 123 14.76 -7.35 9.59
N PRO A 124 14.35 -8.64 9.54
CA PRO A 124 14.92 -9.66 10.41
C PRO A 124 16.37 -9.89 9.99
N ARG A 125 17.29 -9.06 10.53
CA ARG A 125 18.72 -9.21 10.27
C ARG A 125 19.17 -10.60 10.69
N PRO A 126 19.65 -11.44 9.77
CA PRO A 126 20.00 -12.83 10.06
C PRO A 126 21.32 -12.97 10.87
N ASP A 127 22.07 -11.89 11.06
CA ASP A 127 23.36 -11.87 11.76
C ASP A 127 23.26 -11.63 13.27
N LEU A 128 22.08 -11.22 13.78
CA LEU A 128 21.85 -11.09 15.21
C LEU A 128 21.51 -12.47 15.80
N ALA A 129 22.53 -13.18 16.30
CA ALA A 129 22.44 -14.44 17.02
C ALA A 129 21.65 -14.37 18.37
N THR A 130 20.83 -13.34 18.58
CA THR A 130 20.12 -13.11 19.83
C THR A 130 18.68 -12.66 19.57
N THR A 131 17.73 -13.38 20.18
CA THR A 131 16.29 -13.11 20.14
C THR A 131 15.86 -11.81 20.84
N ARG A 132 16.79 -11.01 21.39
CA ARG A 132 16.51 -9.73 22.07
C ARG A 132 16.00 -8.62 21.16
N GLY A 133 16.13 -8.77 19.83
CA GLY A 133 15.59 -7.84 18.83
C GLY A 133 14.27 -8.28 18.20
N ILE A 134 13.73 -9.46 18.58
CA ILE A 134 12.43 -9.91 18.05
C ILE A 134 11.32 -9.20 18.81
N VAL A 135 11.05 -7.95 18.41
CA VAL A 135 9.80 -7.30 18.74
C VAL A 135 8.71 -8.12 18.06
N ARG A 136 7.88 -8.82 18.86
CA ARG A 136 6.69 -9.48 18.33
C ARG A 136 5.90 -8.42 17.57
N ARG A 137 5.60 -8.68 16.29
CA ARG A 137 4.78 -7.79 15.44
C ARG A 137 3.55 -7.35 16.23
N LYS A 138 3.60 -6.14 16.81
CA LYS A 138 2.39 -5.52 17.32
C LYS A 138 1.84 -4.79 16.12
N LEU A 139 1.06 -5.54 15.35
CA LEU A 139 0.24 -4.99 14.27
C LEU A 139 -0.60 -3.88 14.91
N SER A 140 -0.32 -2.64 14.54
CA SER A 140 -0.94 -1.44 15.13
C SER A 140 -2.43 -1.35 14.80
N SER A 141 -2.93 -2.20 13.89
CA SER A 141 -4.35 -2.41 13.66
C SER A 141 -4.65 -3.85 13.19
N PRO A 142 -5.60 -4.57 13.81
CA PRO A 142 -6.05 -5.88 13.33
C PRO A 142 -6.77 -5.79 11.96
N LEU A 143 -7.24 -4.61 11.55
CA LEU A 143 -7.85 -4.38 10.24
C LEU A 143 -6.83 -4.41 9.09
N LEU A 144 -5.59 -3.96 9.32
CA LEU A 144 -4.54 -3.93 8.31
C LEU A 144 -3.87 -5.30 8.10
N ALA A 145 -3.70 -6.05 9.19
CA ALA A 145 -3.08 -7.38 9.15
C ALA A 145 -3.90 -8.42 8.38
N LEU A 146 -5.22 -8.24 8.30
CA LEU A 146 -6.13 -9.13 7.57
C LEU A 146 -5.98 -8.98 6.04
N PHE A 147 -5.52 -7.83 5.56
CA PHE A 147 -5.63 -7.47 4.14
C PHE A 147 -4.57 -8.13 3.24
N PHE A 148 -3.39 -8.43 3.78
CA PHE A 148 -2.22 -8.77 2.95
C PHE A 148 -1.96 -10.22 2.69
N ARG A 149 -2.65 -11.12 3.39
CA ARG A 149 -2.23 -12.52 3.35
C ARG A 149 -2.73 -13.27 2.14
N ASN A 150 -3.78 -12.82 1.46
CA ASN A 150 -4.31 -13.51 0.29
C ASN A 150 -5.03 -12.51 -0.62
N MET A 151 -4.88 -12.70 -1.93
CA MET A 151 -5.34 -11.79 -3.00
C MET A 151 -6.67 -11.10 -2.66
N ALA A 152 -6.65 -9.77 -2.54
CA ALA A 152 -7.84 -8.97 -2.37
C ALA A 152 -8.57 -8.88 -3.71
N HIS A 153 -9.89 -9.06 -3.71
CA HIS A 153 -10.76 -8.70 -4.82
C HIS A 153 -11.16 -7.25 -4.63
N VAL A 154 -11.17 -6.47 -5.72
CA VAL A 154 -11.44 -5.03 -5.69
C VAL A 154 -12.51 -4.64 -6.70
N HIS A 155 -13.21 -3.55 -6.41
CA HIS A 155 -14.14 -2.89 -7.33
C HIS A 155 -14.00 -1.35 -7.22
N ILE A 156 -14.42 -0.62 -8.26
CA ILE A 156 -14.33 0.84 -8.36
C ILE A 156 -15.72 1.44 -8.12
N GLY A 157 -15.93 2.07 -6.97
CA GLY A 157 -17.18 2.78 -6.65
C GLY A 157 -17.45 4.01 -7.50
#